data_AF-A0A2U3LXM1-F1
#
_entry.id   AF-A0A2U3LXM1-F1
#
_cell.length_a   1.000
_cell.length_b   1.000
_cell.length_c   1.000
_cell.angle_alpha   90.00
_cell.angle_beta   90.00
_cell.angle_gamma   90.00
#
_symmetry.space_group_name_H-M   'P 1'
#
loop_
_entity.id
_entity.type
_entity.pdbx_description
1 polymer ?
#
loop_
_entity_poly.entity_id
_entity_poly.type
_entity_poly.pdbx_seq_one_letter_code
_entity_poly.pdbx_strand_id
1 'polypeptide(L)'
;MVAKALRELDRRRNAVGLWDDVFGKNGEWQRNDTGEFTFLFDRQLTGPWDAFLEYAGDFPQRGGPRHLLHVETAYKLAPRHQLDLHVGVGLSSAAPDHFIGVGYSFLVRP
;
A
#
# COMPACT_ATOMS: atom_id res chain seq x y z
N MET A 1 3.58 0.92 -2.88
CA MET A 1 3.79 0.63 -4.32
C MET A 1 2.71 -0.30 -4.87
N VAL A 2 2.17 -1.21 -4.03
CA VAL A 2 1.18 -2.25 -4.38
C VAL A 2 -0.18 -1.71 -4.83
N ALA A 3 -0.77 -0.73 -4.13
CA ALA A 3 -2.09 -0.17 -4.48
C ALA A 3 -2.16 0.45 -5.90
N LYS A 4 -1.02 0.92 -6.43
CA LYS A 4 -0.97 1.53 -7.77
C LYS A 4 -1.00 0.48 -8.90
N ALA A 5 -0.45 -0.72 -8.68
CA ALA A 5 -0.36 -1.77 -9.69
C ALA A 5 -1.73 -2.43 -9.98
N LEU A 6 -2.60 -2.54 -8.98
CA LEU A 6 -3.93 -3.13 -9.18
C LEU A 6 -4.90 -2.26 -9.98
N ARG A 7 -4.75 -0.94 -9.93
CA ARG A 7 -5.52 -0.02 -10.76
C ARG A 7 -5.33 -0.25 -12.25
N GLU A 8 -4.23 -0.90 -12.65
CA GLU A 8 -3.95 -1.26 -14.03
C GLU A 8 -4.64 -2.55 -14.48
N LEU A 9 -5.18 -3.35 -13.55
CA LEU A 9 -5.69 -4.70 -13.82
C LEU A 9 -7.22 -4.87 -13.77
N ASP A 10 -8.01 -3.96 -13.19
CA ASP A 10 -9.47 -4.14 -13.13
C ASP A 10 -10.29 -2.94 -13.61
N ARG A 11 -11.23 -3.22 -14.53
CA ARG A 11 -12.25 -2.29 -15.05
C ARG A 11 -13.52 -2.32 -14.19
N ARG A 12 -13.53 -3.11 -13.12
CA ARG A 12 -14.66 -3.28 -12.18
C ARG A 12 -14.46 -2.46 -10.92
N ARG A 13 -15.58 -2.06 -10.33
CA ARG A 13 -15.64 -1.09 -9.21
C ARG A 13 -15.15 -1.63 -7.86
N ASN A 14 -14.75 -2.90 -7.79
CA ASN A 14 -14.16 -3.52 -6.62
C ASN A 14 -13.11 -4.53 -7.06
N ALA A 15 -11.96 -4.57 -6.39
CA ALA A 15 -10.96 -5.61 -6.57
C ALA A 15 -10.46 -6.15 -5.21
N VAL A 16 -9.99 -7.40 -5.26
CA VAL A 16 -9.34 -8.08 -4.15
C VAL A 16 -8.03 -8.64 -4.69
N GLY A 17 -6.94 -8.35 -4.00
CA GLY A 17 -5.61 -8.77 -4.41
C GLY A 17 -4.85 -9.45 -3.30
N LEU A 18 -4.01 -10.41 -3.68
CA LEU A 18 -2.93 -10.94 -2.87
C LEU A 18 -1.64 -10.74 -3.67
N TRP A 19 -0.63 -10.15 -3.02
CA TRP A 19 0.72 -10.02 -3.60
C TRP A 19 1.75 -10.56 -2.61
N ASP A 20 2.81 -11.14 -3.15
CA ASP A 20 3.96 -11.64 -2.39
C ASP A 20 5.23 -11.16 -3.12
N ASP A 21 6.14 -10.54 -2.39
CA ASP A 21 7.39 -10.00 -2.91
C ASP A 21 8.55 -10.33 -1.94
N VAL A 22 9.79 -10.40 -2.44
CA VAL A 22 11.00 -10.53 -1.60
C VAL A 22 11.99 -9.44 -1.98
N PHE A 23 12.29 -8.55 -1.03
CA PHE A 23 13.23 -7.44 -1.24
C PHE A 23 14.48 -7.59 -0.36
N GLY A 24 15.66 -7.35 -0.95
CA GLY A 24 16.92 -7.25 -0.20
C GLY A 24 17.26 -5.79 0.10
N LYS A 25 17.50 -5.44 1.37
CA LYS A 25 18.08 -4.13 1.72
C LYS A 25 19.61 -4.19 1.54
N ASN A 26 20.12 -3.54 0.49
CA ASN A 26 21.56 -3.45 0.24
C ASN A 26 22.21 -2.37 1.12
N GLY A 27 22.88 -2.80 2.19
CA GLY A 27 23.72 -1.96 3.04
C GLY A 27 24.53 -2.82 4.01
N GLU A 28 25.81 -2.98 3.71
CA GLU A 28 26.86 -3.63 4.53
C GLU A 28 26.74 -5.15 4.81
N TRP A 29 27.47 -5.93 4.01
CA TRP A 29 27.99 -7.30 4.23
C TRP A 29 27.08 -8.41 4.79
N GLN A 30 25.80 -8.18 5.02
CA GLN A 30 24.84 -9.20 5.43
C GLN A 30 23.52 -8.97 4.69
N ARG A 31 23.17 -9.90 3.78
CA ARG A 31 21.86 -9.91 3.12
C ARG A 31 20.80 -9.94 4.22
N ASN A 32 19.92 -8.94 4.24
CA ASN A 32 18.73 -8.92 5.09
C ASN A 32 17.54 -8.88 4.15
N ASP A 33 17.19 -10.05 3.63
CA ASP A 33 16.01 -10.20 2.77
C ASP A 33 14.75 -10.06 3.64
N THR A 34 13.71 -9.47 3.09
CA THR A 34 12.39 -9.34 3.72
C THR A 34 11.37 -9.89 2.74
N GLY A 35 10.66 -10.94 3.16
CA GLY A 35 9.44 -11.35 2.47
C GLY A 35 8.32 -10.40 2.83
N GLU A 36 7.51 -10.03 1.86
CA GLU A 36 6.35 -9.16 2.02
C GLU A 36 5.14 -9.88 1.44
N PHE A 37 4.03 -9.89 2.16
CA PHE A 37 2.74 -10.26 1.59
C PHE A 37 1.73 -9.17 1.89
N THR A 38 0.78 -9.00 0.98
CA THR A 38 -0.31 -8.05 1.19
C THR A 38 -1.65 -8.63 0.73
N PHE A 39 -2.67 -8.43 1.54
CA PHE A 39 -4.05 -8.63 1.17
C PHE A 39 -4.74 -7.28 1.12
N LEU A 40 -5.41 -7.02 0.01
CA LEU A 40 -6.10 -5.75 -0.16
C LEU A 40 -7.50 -5.93 -0.71
N PHE A 41 -8.34 -5.00 -0.33
CA PHE A 41 -9.68 -4.80 -0.84
C PHE A 41 -9.81 -3.34 -1.28
N ASP A 42 -10.22 -3.11 -2.52
CA ASP A 42 -10.49 -1.77 -3.02
C ASP A 42 -11.93 -1.62 -3.51
N ARG A 43 -12.40 -0.37 -3.45
CA ARG A 43 -13.70 0.02 -3.97
C ARG A 43 -13.72 1.45 -4.47
N GLN A 44 -14.30 1.63 -5.64
CA GLN A 44 -14.74 2.95 -6.10
C GLN A 44 -16.02 3.35 -5.37
N LEU A 45 -15.93 4.36 -4.49
CA LEU A 45 -17.06 4.89 -3.73
C LEU A 45 -17.93 5.80 -4.61
N THR A 46 -17.30 6.71 -5.35
CA THR A 46 -17.94 7.58 -6.36
C THR A 46 -17.01 7.75 -7.56
N GLY A 47 -17.48 8.39 -8.65
CA GLY A 47 -16.64 8.62 -9.84
C GLY A 47 -15.22 9.15 -9.54
N PRO A 48 -15.06 10.20 -8.71
CA PRO A 48 -13.74 10.72 -8.33
C PRO A 48 -13.11 10.06 -7.11
N TRP A 49 -13.80 9.18 -6.37
CA TRP A 49 -13.37 8.76 -5.03
C TRP A 49 -13.25 7.24 -4.93
N ASP A 50 -12.05 6.76 -4.58
CA ASP A 50 -11.74 5.37 -4.30
C ASP A 50 -11.28 5.19 -2.85
N ALA A 51 -11.56 4.02 -2.26
CA ALA A 51 -11.11 3.62 -0.93
C ALA A 51 -10.48 2.24 -0.97
N PHE A 52 -9.50 2.02 -0.09
CA PHE A 52 -8.67 0.83 -0.02
C PHE A 52 -8.54 0.41 1.45
N LEU A 53 -8.57 -0.90 1.70
CA LEU A 53 -8.20 -1.52 2.95
C LEU A 53 -7.11 -2.55 2.64
N GLU A 54 -6.00 -2.46 3.34
CA GLU A 54 -4.85 -3.33 3.11
C GLU A 54 -4.33 -3.89 4.44
N TYR A 55 -4.04 -5.18 4.44
CA TYR A 55 -3.27 -5.88 5.45
C TYR A 55 -1.94 -6.30 4.85
N ALA A 56 -0.84 -5.72 5.34
CA ALA A 56 0.50 -6.00 4.90
C ALA A 56 1.29 -6.72 6.00
N GLY A 57 2.12 -7.69 5.61
CA GLY A 57 3.04 -8.34 6.51
C GLY A 57 4.44 -8.42 5.93
N ASP A 58 5.39 -7.87 6.68
CA ASP A 58 6.81 -7.93 6.37
C ASP A 58 7.50 -8.95 7.29
N PHE A 59 8.22 -9.88 6.69
CA PHE A 59 8.99 -10.93 7.36
C PHE A 59 10.49 -10.74 7.08
N PRO A 60 11.15 -9.82 7.81
CA PRO A 60 12.58 -9.62 7.64
C PRO A 60 13.34 -10.84 8.18
N GLN A 61 14.48 -11.18 7.56
CA GLN A 61 15.40 -12.20 8.07
C GLN A 61 15.92 -11.87 9.48
N ARG A 62 15.90 -10.58 9.86
CA ARG A 62 16.30 -10.07 11.18
C ARG A 62 15.28 -9.11 11.76
N GLY A 63 14.94 -9.32 13.03
CA GLY A 63 13.89 -8.59 13.72
C GLY A 63 12.62 -9.41 13.82
N GLY A 64 11.55 -8.79 14.34
CA GLY A 64 10.23 -9.41 14.40
C GLY A 64 9.44 -9.19 13.10
N PRO A 65 8.47 -10.08 12.80
CA PRO A 65 7.53 -9.85 11.71
C PRO A 65 6.71 -8.60 11.99
N ARG A 66 6.47 -7.80 10.96
CA ARG A 66 5.73 -6.54 11.05
C ARG A 66 4.40 -6.72 10.35
N HIS A 67 3.32 -6.63 11.10
CA HIS A 67 1.96 -6.72 10.59
C HIS A 67 1.31 -5.35 10.66
N LEU A 68 0.78 -4.88 9.53
CA LEU A 68 0.15 -3.57 9.37
C LEU A 68 -1.25 -3.75 8.82
N LEU A 69 -2.20 -3.03 9.40
CA LEU A 69 -3.53 -2.86 8.82
C LEU A 69 -3.72 -1.37 8.54
N HIS A 70 -4.09 -1.01 7.32
CA HIS A 70 -4.24 0.38 6.96
C HIS A 70 -5.31 0.60 5.91
N VAL A 71 -5.83 1.82 5.91
CA VAL A 71 -6.88 2.30 5.03
C VAL A 71 -6.33 3.46 4.23
N GLU A 72 -6.57 3.42 2.93
CA GLU A 72 -6.18 4.48 2.02
C GLU A 72 -7.41 4.99 1.29
N THR A 73 -7.35 6.24 0.86
CA THR A 73 -8.38 6.83 0.02
C THR A 73 -7.75 7.75 -1.00
N ALA A 74 -8.25 7.67 -2.23
CA ALA A 74 -7.81 8.49 -3.35
C ALA A 74 -8.97 9.35 -3.86
N TYR A 75 -8.78 10.66 -3.92
CA TYR A 75 -9.74 11.61 -4.46
C TYR A 75 -9.17 12.33 -5.69
N LYS A 76 -9.84 12.18 -6.83
CA LYS A 76 -9.49 12.84 -8.10
C LYS A 76 -10.03 14.27 -8.08
N LEU A 77 -9.15 15.21 -7.74
CA LEU A 77 -9.43 16.66 -7.77
C LEU A 77 -9.70 17.16 -9.20
N ALA A 78 -9.04 16.55 -10.18
CA ALA A 78 -9.22 16.81 -11.61
C ALA A 78 -8.80 15.56 -12.41
N PRO A 79 -9.07 15.47 -13.73
CA PRO A 79 -8.75 14.27 -14.53
C PRO A 79 -7.28 13.83 -14.47
N ARG A 80 -6.37 14.72 -14.05
CA ARG A 80 -4.93 14.46 -13.97
C ARG A 80 -4.34 14.69 -12.58
N HIS A 81 -5.17 14.94 -11.57
CA HIS A 81 -4.71 15.30 -10.22
C HIS A 81 -5.47 14.47 -9.19
N GLN A 82 -4.72 13.88 -8.27
CA GLN A 82 -5.22 13.00 -7.23
C GLN A 82 -4.59 13.37 -5.89
N LEU A 83 -5.42 13.39 -4.84
CA LEU A 83 -5.01 13.50 -3.45
C LEU A 83 -5.25 12.15 -2.78
N ASP A 84 -4.27 11.68 -2.04
CA ASP A 84 -4.28 10.39 -1.36
C ASP A 84 -4.14 10.60 0.15
N LEU A 85 -4.96 9.94 0.97
CA LEU A 85 -4.85 9.92 2.43
C LEU A 85 -4.73 8.49 2.93
N HIS A 86 -3.85 8.27 3.88
CA HIS A 86 -3.48 6.96 4.39
C HIS A 86 -3.48 7.00 5.91
N VAL A 87 -4.08 6.02 6.56
CA VAL A 87 -3.99 5.83 8.00
C VAL A 87 -3.81 4.35 8.29
N GLY A 88 -2.93 4.01 9.22
CA GLY A 88 -2.68 2.62 9.56
C GLY A 88 -2.26 2.40 10.98
N VAL A 89 -2.32 1.14 11.40
CA VAL A 89 -1.97 0.66 12.73
C VAL A 89 -1.08 -0.57 12.64
N GLY A 90 -0.15 -0.65 13.58
CA GLY A 90 0.66 -1.84 13.81
C GLY A 90 -0.12 -2.89 14.60
N LEU A 91 -0.09 -4.13 14.11
CA LEU A 91 -0.67 -5.30 14.76
C LEU A 91 0.39 -6.19 15.43
N SER A 92 1.62 -5.71 15.50
CA SER A 92 2.78 -6.46 16.02
C SER A 92 3.76 -5.52 16.71
N SER A 93 4.51 -6.04 17.68
CA SER A 93 5.48 -5.24 18.45
C SER A 93 6.66 -4.70 17.61
N ALA A 94 6.86 -5.22 16.40
CA ALA A 94 7.90 -4.77 15.48
C ALA A 94 7.40 -3.70 14.49
N ALA A 95 6.10 -3.40 14.49
CA ALA A 95 5.48 -2.39 13.64
C ALA A 95 5.30 -1.06 14.39
N PRO A 96 5.23 0.10 13.69
CA PRO A 96 4.77 1.35 14.30
C PRO A 96 3.34 1.19 14.83
N ASP A 97 3.05 1.75 16.00
CA ASP A 97 1.71 1.66 16.61
C ASP A 97 0.62 2.24 15.69
N HIS A 98 0.91 3.38 15.07
CA HIS A 98 0.04 4.05 14.11
C HIS A 98 0.83 4.96 13.17
N PHE A 99 0.27 5.25 12.00
CA PHE A 99 0.80 6.23 11.08
C PHE A 99 -0.31 6.95 10.31
N ILE A 100 0.03 8.13 9.81
CA ILE A 100 -0.79 8.90 8.87
C ILE A 100 0.09 9.34 7.71
N GLY A 101 -0.46 9.32 6.49
CA GLY A 101 0.20 9.73 5.27
C GLY A 101 -0.73 10.57 4.41
N VAL A 102 -0.15 11.52 3.69
CA VAL A 102 -0.82 12.28 2.63
C VAL A 102 0.06 12.27 1.39
N GLY A 103 -0.55 12.03 0.24
CA GLY A 103 0.09 11.98 -1.05
C GLY A 103 -0.61 12.90 -2.05
N TYR A 104 0.15 13.45 -2.98
CA TYR A 104 -0.40 14.14 -4.14
C TYR A 104 0.24 13.60 -5.40
N SER A 105 -0.60 13.19 -6.34
CA SER A 105 -0.17 12.60 -7.61
C SER A 105 -0.74 13.40 -8.77
N PHE A 106 0.08 13.62 -9.79
CA PHE A 106 -0.37 14.21 -11.04
C PHE A 106 0.20 13.46 -12.24
N LEU A 107 -0.63 13.33 -13.29
CA LEU A 107 -0.21 12.67 -14.52
C LEU A 107 0.42 13.69 -15.46
N VAL A 108 1.74 13.59 -15.65
CA VAL A 108 2.47 14.32 -16.70
C VAL A 108 2.35 13.54 -18.02
N ARG A 109 2.07 14.24 -19.11
CA ARG A 109 2.18 13.69 -20.47
C ARG A 109 3.29 14.46 -21.17
N PRO A 110 4.11 13.78 -21.98
CA PRO A 110 4.96 14.46 -22.96
C PRO A 110 4.11 15.22 -23.99
#